data_AF-A0A7V3L5F7-F1
#
_entry.id   AF-A0A7V3L5F7-F1
#
_cell.length_a   1.000
_cell.length_b   1.000
_cell.length_c   1.000
_cell.angle_alpha   90.00
_cell.angle_beta   90.00
_cell.angle_gamma   90.00
#
_symmetry.space_group_name_H-M   'P 1'
#
loop_
_entity.id
_entity.type
_entity.pdbx_description
1 polymer ?
#
loop_
_entity_poly.entity_id
_entity_poly.type
_entity_poly.pdbx_seq_one_letter_code
_entity_poly.pdbx_strand_id
1 'polypeptide(L)'
;MDEIETRLKAAIEDARNLKTTPPSEAATCLWVIGPLLEAAGYAKYEILPQGSTPGGGTPDYTILPDTEWTWYLEAKTWDKNLENGADAVQALNYANAQGRRWVVLSNGRQWLLFDNHLVGVEAPQRLVVQSALEDEDFLEFMKALSKPSVITGNLEQYVVRSRVKLALDQQLRDQNSDVIKSITGILKNKVGIQGVQPSHVADYFRPPKKQTTTEPSIVAPTPDEETPPEKNTFTLSELYEIRKRLAGTQPAEVFFPDGSNADVRYWRDIAEQVVRWFAERDRLPELPFEGFQHGKRWFLAAEPFHKNGEKMLAPAHVDTGIVSVYVETYHSADNIVRHLESLCQAVGEPPDGFRVKFSRPPAVERNPQS
;
A
#
# COMPACT_ATOMS: atom_id res chain seq x y z
N MET A 1 -32.67 4.90 17.95
CA MET A 1 -31.63 5.28 16.96
C MET A 1 -30.39 5.58 17.80
N ASP A 2 -29.28 4.88 17.54
CA ASP A 2 -28.10 4.91 18.40
C ASP A 2 -27.53 6.33 18.52
N GLU A 3 -27.47 6.88 19.74
CA GLU A 3 -27.03 8.26 20.02
C GLU A 3 -25.58 8.50 19.53
N ILE A 4 -24.73 7.47 19.58
CA ILE A 4 -23.36 7.54 19.05
C ILE A 4 -23.37 7.65 17.53
N GLU A 5 -24.21 6.87 16.84
CA GLU A 5 -24.29 6.92 15.38
C GLU A 5 -24.71 8.32 14.90
N THR A 6 -25.69 8.93 15.56
CA THR A 6 -26.13 10.30 15.22
C THR A 6 -25.00 11.31 15.42
N ARG A 7 -24.27 11.24 16.54
CA ARG A 7 -23.12 12.12 16.81
C ARG A 7 -21.99 11.92 15.83
N LEU A 8 -21.65 10.67 15.50
CA LEU A 8 -20.63 10.34 14.51
C LEU A 8 -21.00 10.88 13.13
N LYS A 9 -22.24 10.68 12.67
CA LYS A 9 -22.69 11.24 11.38
C LYS A 9 -22.51 12.75 11.32
N ALA A 10 -22.91 13.46 12.39
CA ALA A 10 -22.72 14.91 12.46
C ALA A 10 -21.23 15.31 12.42
N ALA A 11 -20.40 14.67 13.24
CA ALA A 11 -18.96 14.98 13.29
C ALA A 11 -18.22 14.64 11.98
N ILE A 12 -18.59 13.54 11.31
CA ILE A 12 -18.06 13.16 10.00
C ILE A 12 -18.45 14.21 8.95
N GLU A 13 -19.72 14.63 8.94
CA GLU A 13 -20.21 15.65 8.01
C GLU A 13 -19.54 17.00 8.25
N ASP A 14 -19.36 17.41 9.52
CA ASP A 14 -18.63 18.63 9.87
C ASP A 14 -17.17 18.57 9.40
N ALA A 15 -16.50 17.43 9.56
CA ALA A 15 -15.13 17.22 9.11
C ALA A 15 -14.99 17.26 7.58
N ARG A 16 -15.95 16.68 6.84
CA ARG A 16 -16.01 16.73 5.37
C ARG A 16 -16.25 18.14 4.84
N ASN A 17 -17.04 18.94 5.56
CA ASN A 17 -17.43 20.30 5.17
C ASN A 17 -16.46 21.39 5.62
N LEU A 18 -15.25 21.04 6.09
CA LEU A 18 -14.22 22.02 6.41
C LEU A 18 -13.88 22.88 5.19
N LYS A 19 -14.10 24.19 5.29
CA LYS A 19 -13.81 25.15 4.22
C LYS A 19 -12.32 25.35 3.94
N THR A 20 -11.49 24.99 4.91
CA THR A 20 -10.03 25.14 4.87
C THR A 20 -9.41 23.89 5.47
N THR A 21 -8.33 23.41 4.86
CA THR A 21 -7.58 22.29 5.39
C THR A 21 -6.91 22.68 6.72
N PRO A 22 -6.82 21.76 7.70
CA PRO A 22 -6.05 21.99 8.92
C PRO A 22 -4.59 22.34 8.59
N PRO A 23 -4.07 23.50 9.05
CA PRO A 23 -2.74 23.99 8.65
C PRO A 23 -1.57 23.27 9.36
N SER A 24 -1.84 22.41 10.33
CA SER A 24 -0.82 21.71 11.11
C SER A 24 -1.39 20.42 11.70
N GLU A 25 -0.52 19.55 12.21
CA GLU A 25 -0.90 18.32 12.93
C GLU A 25 -1.75 18.62 14.17
N ALA A 26 -1.39 19.67 14.92
CA ALA A 26 -2.19 20.14 16.05
C ALA A 26 -3.58 20.62 15.61
N ALA A 27 -3.70 21.25 14.43
CA ALA A 27 -4.99 21.63 13.88
C ALA A 27 -5.78 20.40 13.39
N THR A 28 -5.14 19.40 12.76
CA THR A 28 -5.78 18.13 12.41
C THR A 28 -6.37 17.45 13.65
N CYS A 29 -5.57 17.42 14.73
CA CYS A 29 -5.97 16.90 16.02
C CYS A 29 -7.20 17.63 16.57
N LEU A 30 -7.17 18.96 16.59
CA LEU A 30 -8.23 19.77 17.20
C LEU A 30 -9.50 19.85 16.35
N TRP A 31 -9.39 19.95 15.03
CA TRP A 31 -10.53 20.23 14.13
C TRP A 31 -11.23 18.95 13.68
N VAL A 32 -10.54 17.81 13.68
CA VAL A 32 -11.06 16.58 13.08
C VAL A 32 -10.97 15.39 14.03
N ILE A 33 -9.76 15.00 14.44
CA ILE A 33 -9.57 13.77 15.22
C ILE A 33 -10.27 13.85 16.59
N GLY A 34 -10.04 14.92 17.35
CA GLY A 34 -10.65 15.14 18.66
C GLY A 34 -12.19 15.12 18.61
N PRO A 35 -12.83 15.93 17.75
CA PRO A 35 -14.29 15.90 17.57
C PRO A 35 -14.84 14.52 17.19
N LEU A 36 -14.15 13.78 16.32
CA LEU A 36 -14.55 12.41 15.96
C LEU A 36 -14.44 11.44 17.15
N LEU A 37 -13.41 11.55 17.98
CA LEU A 37 -13.28 10.76 19.22
C LEU A 37 -14.36 11.11 20.25
N GLU A 38 -14.64 12.41 20.45
CA GLU A 38 -15.74 12.84 21.34
C GLU A 38 -17.10 12.31 20.86
N ALA A 39 -17.36 12.38 19.54
CA ALA A 39 -18.55 11.81 18.91
C ALA A 39 -18.63 10.29 19.04
N ALA A 40 -17.48 9.60 19.01
CA ALA A 40 -17.35 8.16 19.25
C ALA A 40 -17.58 7.76 20.74
N GLY A 41 -17.87 8.72 21.61
CA GLY A 41 -18.33 8.48 22.98
C GLY A 41 -17.24 8.53 24.05
N TYR A 42 -16.02 8.96 23.70
CA TYR A 42 -14.96 9.18 24.67
C TYR A 42 -15.13 10.52 25.39
N ALA A 43 -15.00 10.53 26.71
CA ALA A 43 -14.97 11.78 27.47
C ALA A 43 -13.58 12.45 27.36
N LYS A 44 -13.53 13.77 27.61
CA LYS A 44 -12.28 14.55 27.50
C LYS A 44 -11.12 14.01 28.35
N TYR A 45 -11.41 13.47 29.54
CA TYR A 45 -10.39 12.88 30.41
C TYR A 45 -10.00 11.44 30.02
N GLU A 46 -10.74 10.83 29.08
CA GLU A 46 -10.44 9.51 28.51
C GLU A 46 -9.62 9.62 27.23
N ILE A 47 -9.37 10.85 26.76
CA ILE A 47 -8.52 11.19 25.63
C ILE A 47 -7.35 12.00 26.19
N LEU A 48 -6.22 11.35 26.50
CA LEU A 48 -5.05 12.06 27.02
C LEU A 48 -4.13 12.47 25.86
N PRO A 49 -4.06 13.78 25.53
CA PRO A 49 -3.10 14.26 24.55
C PRO A 49 -1.70 14.18 25.12
N GLN A 50 -0.73 13.77 24.30
CA GLN A 50 0.69 13.75 24.66
C GLN A 50 1.00 13.05 25.99
N GLY A 51 0.29 11.95 26.28
CA GLY A 51 0.54 11.15 27.48
C GLY A 51 1.95 10.55 27.46
N SER A 52 2.78 10.86 28.46
CA SER A 52 4.07 10.19 28.61
C SER A 52 3.85 8.71 28.93
N THR A 53 4.34 7.81 28.07
CA THR A 53 4.25 6.38 28.33
C THR A 53 5.43 5.90 29.21
N PRO A 54 5.23 4.93 30.12
CA PRO A 54 6.30 4.31 30.91
C PRO A 54 7.27 3.49 30.03
N GLY A 55 8.17 4.16 29.29
CA GLY A 55 9.06 3.48 28.34
C GLY A 55 9.77 4.40 27.35
N GLY A 56 9.42 5.68 27.32
CA GLY A 56 9.94 6.64 26.35
C GLY A 56 9.12 6.62 25.08
N GLY A 57 8.53 7.77 24.74
CA GLY A 57 7.56 7.90 23.66
C GLY A 57 6.25 8.52 24.14
N THR A 58 5.68 9.37 23.28
CA THR A 58 4.49 10.16 23.60
C THR A 58 3.57 10.10 22.39
N PRO A 59 2.58 9.17 22.36
CA PRO A 59 1.59 9.19 21.30
C PRO A 59 0.77 10.47 21.39
N ASP A 60 0.25 10.93 20.25
CA ASP A 60 -0.59 12.14 20.22
C ASP A 60 -1.82 11.99 21.09
N TYR A 61 -2.45 10.81 21.08
CA TYR A 61 -3.47 10.46 22.06
C TYR A 61 -3.26 9.07 22.67
N THR A 62 -3.45 9.01 23.99
CA THR A 62 -3.74 7.77 24.71
C THR A 62 -5.24 7.73 25.04
N ILE A 63 -5.92 6.71 24.55
CA ILE A 63 -7.37 6.56 24.72
C ILE A 63 -7.67 5.52 25.80
N LEU A 64 -8.59 5.83 26.70
CA LEU A 64 -8.90 5.03 27.91
C LEU A 64 -7.63 4.66 28.70
N PRO A 65 -6.85 5.67 29.14
CA PRO A 65 -5.61 5.45 29.90
C PRO A 65 -5.87 4.64 31.17
N ASP A 66 -4.87 3.88 31.62
CA ASP A 66 -4.91 3.09 32.86
C ASP A 66 -6.03 2.03 32.93
N THR A 67 -6.52 1.59 31.77
CA THR A 67 -7.50 0.50 31.65
C THR A 67 -6.92 -0.69 30.87
N GLU A 68 -7.62 -1.82 30.85
CA GLU A 68 -7.28 -2.93 29.95
C GLU A 68 -7.59 -2.62 28.47
N TRP A 69 -8.45 -1.62 28.24
CA TRP A 69 -8.94 -1.19 26.92
C TRP A 69 -8.10 -0.08 26.29
N THR A 70 -6.95 0.24 26.87
CA THR A 70 -6.08 1.32 26.38
C THR A 70 -5.61 1.07 24.95
N TRP A 71 -5.74 2.09 24.11
CA TRP A 71 -5.21 2.11 22.75
C TRP A 71 -4.61 3.47 22.40
N TYR A 72 -3.76 3.50 21.37
CA TYR A 72 -2.99 4.69 21.01
C TYR A 72 -3.39 5.24 19.65
N LEU A 73 -3.37 6.57 19.52
CA LEU A 73 -3.52 7.26 18.25
C LEU A 73 -2.28 8.13 18.01
N GLU A 74 -1.65 7.93 16.85
CA GLU A 74 -0.62 8.80 16.28
C GLU A 74 -1.27 9.66 15.19
N ALA A 75 -1.14 10.97 15.32
CA ALA A 75 -1.67 11.94 14.37
C ALA A 75 -0.57 12.42 13.40
N LYS A 76 -0.99 12.92 12.24
CA LYS A 76 -0.13 13.59 11.26
C LYS A 76 -0.80 14.83 10.69
N THR A 77 -0.02 15.68 10.03
CA THR A 77 -0.55 16.81 9.25
C THR A 77 -1.52 16.33 8.16
N TRP A 78 -2.57 17.10 7.88
CA TRP A 78 -3.66 16.77 6.94
C TRP A 78 -3.21 16.19 5.59
N ASP A 79 -2.14 16.73 5.00
CA ASP A 79 -1.64 16.34 3.68
C ASP A 79 -0.53 15.27 3.71
N LYS A 80 -0.22 14.71 4.88
CA LYS A 80 0.79 13.67 5.01
C LYS A 80 0.28 12.36 4.40
N ASN A 81 1.04 11.78 3.47
CA ASN A 81 0.82 10.41 3.03
C ASN A 81 1.21 9.41 4.14
N LEU A 82 0.27 8.54 4.53
CA LEU A 82 0.41 7.54 5.59
C LEU A 82 0.90 6.16 5.11
N GLU A 83 1.08 5.97 3.79
CA GLU A 83 1.38 4.66 3.18
C GLU A 83 2.87 4.27 3.25
N ASN A 84 3.75 5.20 3.63
CA ASN A 84 5.21 5.00 3.66
C ASN A 84 5.74 4.06 4.76
N GLY A 85 4.86 3.52 5.63
CA GLY A 85 5.21 2.56 6.68
C GLY A 85 6.04 3.08 7.86
N ALA A 86 6.84 4.14 7.70
CA ALA A 86 7.67 4.71 8.76
C ALA A 86 6.84 5.23 9.94
N ASP A 87 5.74 5.93 9.63
CA ASP A 87 4.80 6.42 10.63
C ASP A 87 4.07 5.25 11.35
N ALA A 88 3.83 4.14 10.65
CA ALA A 88 3.26 2.93 11.24
C ALA A 88 4.24 2.25 12.22
N VAL A 89 5.53 2.18 11.87
CA VAL A 89 6.58 1.67 12.78
C VAL A 89 6.63 2.52 14.06
N GLN A 90 6.63 3.84 13.92
CA GLN A 90 6.61 4.76 15.07
C GLN A 90 5.40 4.49 15.97
N ALA A 91 4.20 4.45 15.40
CA ALA A 91 2.96 4.24 16.15
C ALA A 91 2.95 2.86 16.87
N LEU A 92 3.46 1.81 16.22
CA LEU A 92 3.51 0.45 16.78
C LEU A 92 4.56 0.27 17.87
N ASN A 93 5.65 1.03 17.86
CA ASN A 93 6.68 0.93 18.89
C ASN A 93 6.12 1.22 20.30
N TYR A 94 5.17 2.15 20.42
CA TYR A 94 4.51 2.46 21.70
C TYR A 94 3.65 1.30 22.22
N ALA A 95 2.86 0.71 21.33
CA ALA A 95 2.04 -0.46 21.66
C ALA A 95 2.89 -1.66 22.05
N ASN A 96 4.01 -1.90 21.37
CA ASN A 96 4.97 -2.95 21.72
C ASN A 96 5.57 -2.73 23.12
N ALA A 97 6.01 -1.51 23.44
CA ALA A 97 6.61 -1.21 24.75
C ALA A 97 5.62 -1.39 25.91
N GLN A 98 4.33 -1.14 25.69
CA GLN A 98 3.29 -1.16 26.71
C GLN A 98 2.38 -2.40 26.66
N GLY A 99 2.68 -3.36 25.78
CA GLY A 99 1.86 -4.57 25.58
C GLY A 99 0.41 -4.26 25.21
N ARG A 100 0.16 -3.16 24.49
CA ARG A 100 -1.18 -2.77 24.04
C ARG A 100 -1.43 -3.29 22.63
N ARG A 101 -2.69 -3.56 22.33
CA ARG A 101 -3.08 -4.21 21.08
C ARG A 101 -3.33 -3.22 19.97
N TRP A 102 -4.14 -2.21 20.22
CA TRP A 102 -4.70 -1.37 19.17
C TRP A 102 -3.90 -0.08 19.02
N VAL A 103 -3.56 0.22 17.77
CA VAL A 103 -2.92 1.47 17.36
C VAL A 103 -3.65 2.01 16.16
N VAL A 104 -3.93 3.31 16.17
CA VAL A 104 -4.50 4.05 15.05
C VAL A 104 -3.48 5.08 14.57
N LEU A 105 -3.26 5.15 13.27
CA LEU A 105 -2.51 6.23 12.62
C LEU A 105 -3.50 7.04 11.77
N SER A 106 -3.48 8.37 11.91
CA SER A 106 -4.38 9.22 11.13
C SER A 106 -3.82 10.60 10.80
N ASN A 107 -4.15 11.11 9.62
CA ASN A 107 -3.98 12.51 9.22
C ASN A 107 -5.33 13.26 9.20
N GLY A 108 -6.36 12.70 9.83
CA GLY A 108 -7.75 13.18 9.79
C GLY A 108 -8.54 12.71 8.57
N ARG A 109 -7.90 12.59 7.40
CA ARG A 109 -8.53 12.12 6.14
C ARG A 109 -8.46 10.61 5.96
N GLN A 110 -7.40 9.98 6.44
CA GLN A 110 -7.15 8.56 6.35
C GLN A 110 -6.93 8.04 7.77
N TRP A 111 -7.46 6.85 8.03
CA TRP A 111 -7.40 6.20 9.32
C TRP A 111 -6.98 4.75 9.12
N LEU A 112 -5.86 4.40 9.73
CA LEU A 112 -5.25 3.08 9.63
C LEU A 112 -5.27 2.44 11.02
N LEU A 113 -5.95 1.30 11.14
CA LEU A 113 -5.99 0.50 12.36
C LEU A 113 -5.00 -0.64 12.26
N PHE A 114 -4.13 -0.78 13.26
CA PHE A 114 -3.14 -1.85 13.37
C PHE A 114 -3.43 -2.77 14.55
N ASP A 115 -3.17 -4.06 14.37
CA ASP A 115 -3.29 -5.10 15.41
C ASP A 115 -1.91 -5.57 15.88
N ASN A 116 -1.48 -5.05 17.03
CA ASN A 116 -0.16 -5.33 17.60
C ASN A 116 -0.02 -6.76 18.17
N HIS A 117 -1.11 -7.53 18.27
CA HIS A 117 -1.02 -8.94 18.68
C HIS A 117 -0.51 -9.86 17.56
N LEU A 118 -0.34 -9.37 16.33
CA LEU A 118 0.30 -10.11 15.25
C LEU A 118 1.82 -10.21 15.50
N VAL A 119 2.24 -11.30 16.13
CA VAL A 119 3.65 -11.58 16.45
C VAL A 119 4.38 -12.12 15.21
N GLY A 120 5.64 -11.72 15.02
CA GLY A 120 6.48 -12.19 13.90
C GLY A 120 6.17 -11.55 12.55
N VAL A 121 5.30 -10.54 12.53
CA VAL A 121 4.85 -9.81 11.35
C VAL A 121 5.41 -8.39 11.39
N GLU A 122 5.91 -7.90 10.25
CA GLU A 122 6.44 -6.53 10.12
C GLU A 122 5.33 -5.47 10.28
N ALA A 123 5.71 -4.25 10.68
CA ALA A 123 4.76 -3.18 11.02
C ALA A 123 3.69 -2.90 9.95
N PRO A 124 4.02 -2.74 8.65
CA PRO A 124 3.00 -2.50 7.61
C PRO A 124 2.01 -3.65 7.47
N GLN A 125 2.48 -4.89 7.67
CA GLN A 125 1.65 -6.09 7.59
C GLN A 125 0.73 -6.28 8.82
N ARG A 126 0.89 -5.47 9.87
CA ARG A 126 -0.04 -5.43 11.02
C ARG A 126 -1.27 -4.56 10.77
N LEU A 127 -1.32 -3.85 9.64
CA LEU A 127 -2.51 -3.10 9.21
C LEU A 127 -3.68 -4.06 9.02
N VAL A 128 -4.81 -3.76 9.65
CA VAL A 128 -6.02 -4.58 9.54
C VAL A 128 -7.13 -3.91 8.77
N VAL A 129 -7.27 -2.60 8.91
CA VAL A 129 -8.30 -1.81 8.26
C VAL A 129 -7.73 -0.44 7.93
N GLN A 130 -7.99 0.01 6.72
CA GLN A 130 -7.79 1.37 6.27
C GLN A 130 -9.14 1.92 5.82
N SER A 131 -9.49 3.12 6.25
CA SER A 131 -10.69 3.82 5.82
C SER A 131 -10.40 5.30 5.71
N ALA A 132 -10.87 5.94 4.64
CA ALA A 132 -10.77 7.35 4.41
C ALA A 132 -12.06 8.06 4.85
N LEU A 133 -11.94 9.32 5.26
CA LEU A 133 -13.06 10.16 5.67
C LEU A 133 -14.16 10.24 4.61
N GLU A 134 -13.81 10.14 3.33
CA GLU A 134 -14.75 10.16 2.19
C GLU A 134 -15.37 8.79 1.88
N ASP A 135 -14.88 7.70 2.48
CA ASP A 135 -15.39 6.37 2.18
C ASP A 135 -16.80 6.19 2.75
N GLU A 136 -17.62 5.40 2.05
CA GLU A 136 -18.99 5.09 2.47
C GLU A 136 -19.00 4.29 3.79
N ASP A 137 -17.95 3.50 4.05
CA ASP A 137 -17.81 2.66 5.24
C ASP A 137 -17.11 3.34 6.42
N PHE A 138 -16.70 4.62 6.28
CA PHE A 138 -16.00 5.36 7.34
C PHE A 138 -16.81 5.45 8.63
N LEU A 139 -18.13 5.56 8.53
CA LEU A 139 -19.02 5.53 9.69
C LEU A 139 -18.96 4.18 10.42
N GLU A 140 -18.92 3.06 9.70
CA GLU A 140 -18.80 1.73 10.30
C GLU A 140 -17.45 1.57 11.01
N PHE A 141 -16.38 2.04 10.38
CA PHE A 141 -15.05 2.10 10.98
C PHE A 141 -15.04 2.91 12.29
N MET A 142 -15.61 4.11 12.29
CA MET A 142 -15.68 4.95 13.50
C MET A 142 -16.60 4.34 14.58
N LYS A 143 -17.66 3.63 14.20
CA LYS A 143 -18.49 2.86 15.15
C LYS A 143 -17.67 1.73 15.77
N ALA A 144 -16.82 1.05 15.02
CA ALA A 144 -15.93 0.02 15.56
C ALA A 144 -14.91 0.59 16.57
N LEU A 145 -14.40 1.80 16.34
CA LEU A 145 -13.53 2.53 17.27
C LEU A 145 -14.27 3.21 18.43
N SER A 146 -15.60 3.20 18.45
CA SER A 146 -16.37 3.85 19.52
C SER A 146 -16.11 3.22 20.89
N LYS A 147 -16.26 4.03 21.95
CA LYS A 147 -16.04 3.58 23.31
C LYS A 147 -16.82 2.30 23.66
N PRO A 148 -18.14 2.20 23.40
CA PRO A 148 -18.88 0.96 23.68
C PRO A 148 -18.37 -0.21 22.87
N SER A 149 -17.94 0.00 21.62
CA SER A 149 -17.41 -1.07 20.79
C SER A 149 -16.10 -1.62 21.34
N VAL A 150 -15.18 -0.74 21.74
CA VAL A 150 -13.88 -1.14 22.32
C VAL A 150 -14.07 -1.89 23.64
N ILE A 151 -14.86 -1.37 24.59
CA ILE A 151 -15.01 -1.98 25.92
C ILE A 151 -15.84 -3.28 25.93
N THR A 152 -16.57 -3.57 24.85
CA THR A 152 -17.37 -4.81 24.73
C THR A 152 -16.75 -5.85 23.82
N GLY A 153 -15.57 -5.58 23.24
CA GLY A 153 -14.89 -6.48 22.33
C GLY A 153 -15.46 -6.51 20.90
N ASN A 154 -16.26 -5.51 20.51
CA ASN A 154 -16.82 -5.44 19.16
C ASN A 154 -15.79 -4.95 18.12
N LEU A 155 -14.76 -4.22 18.54
CA LEU A 155 -13.63 -3.85 17.67
C LEU A 155 -12.92 -5.11 17.15
N GLU A 156 -12.70 -6.09 18.01
CA GLU A 156 -12.15 -7.40 17.66
C GLU A 156 -12.99 -8.11 16.61
N GLN A 157 -14.31 -8.11 16.80
CA GLN A 157 -15.24 -8.75 15.86
C GLN A 157 -15.24 -8.03 14.52
N TYR A 158 -15.20 -6.70 14.52
CA TYR A 158 -15.06 -5.89 13.31
C TYR A 158 -13.77 -6.24 12.57
N VAL A 159 -12.62 -6.29 13.26
CA VAL A 159 -11.33 -6.64 12.66
C VAL A 159 -11.33 -8.05 12.08
N VAL A 160 -11.91 -9.04 12.78
CA VAL A 160 -12.04 -10.40 12.26
C VAL A 160 -12.89 -10.42 10.99
N ARG A 161 -14.03 -9.71 10.98
CA ARG A 161 -14.89 -9.60 9.80
C ARG A 161 -14.18 -8.92 8.64
N SER A 162 -13.44 -7.83 8.89
CA SER A 162 -12.67 -7.13 7.86
C SER A 162 -11.57 -8.01 7.26
N ARG A 163 -10.84 -8.77 8.07
CA ARG A 163 -9.83 -9.73 7.57
C ARG A 163 -10.47 -10.85 6.75
N VAL A 164 -11.59 -11.40 7.23
CA VAL A 164 -12.34 -12.43 6.48
C VAL A 164 -12.84 -11.86 5.15
N LYS A 165 -13.40 -10.64 5.15
CA LYS A 165 -13.83 -9.95 3.93
C LYS A 165 -12.67 -9.78 2.96
N LEU A 166 -11.53 -9.28 3.41
CA LEU A 166 -10.33 -9.10 2.57
C LEU A 166 -9.84 -10.43 1.98
N ALA A 167 -9.72 -11.46 2.81
CA ALA A 167 -9.30 -12.79 2.36
C ALA A 167 -10.29 -13.39 1.36
N LEU A 168 -11.60 -13.26 1.61
CA LEU A 168 -12.64 -13.71 0.68
C LEU A 168 -12.63 -12.91 -0.62
N ASP A 169 -12.49 -11.58 -0.57
CA ASP A 169 -12.42 -10.73 -1.76
C ASP A 169 -11.25 -11.13 -2.65
N GLN A 170 -10.09 -11.46 -2.06
CA GLN A 170 -8.94 -11.97 -2.81
C GLN A 170 -9.25 -13.32 -3.45
N GLN A 171 -9.77 -14.28 -2.68
CA GLN A 171 -10.06 -15.63 -3.17
C GLN A 171 -11.18 -15.65 -4.22
N LEU A 172 -12.24 -14.85 -4.03
CA LEU A 172 -13.40 -14.80 -4.92
C LEU A 172 -13.10 -14.09 -6.25
N ARG A 173 -12.01 -13.33 -6.35
CA ARG A 173 -11.60 -12.65 -7.59
C ARG A 173 -10.51 -13.40 -8.36
N ASP A 174 -9.89 -14.40 -7.73
CA ASP A 174 -8.91 -15.27 -8.37
C ASP A 174 -9.59 -16.50 -8.97
N GLN A 175 -9.59 -16.58 -10.32
CA GLN A 175 -10.15 -17.71 -11.06
C GLN A 175 -9.45 -19.05 -10.76
N ASN A 176 -8.22 -19.00 -10.24
CA ASN A 176 -7.43 -20.17 -9.90
C ASN A 176 -7.64 -20.62 -8.45
N SER A 177 -8.40 -19.87 -7.65
CA SER A 177 -8.63 -20.21 -6.24
C SER A 177 -9.49 -21.46 -6.08
N ASP A 178 -9.24 -22.22 -5.02
CA ASP A 178 -10.03 -23.41 -4.71
C ASP A 178 -11.46 -23.07 -4.31
N VAL A 179 -11.68 -21.87 -3.76
CA VAL A 179 -13.02 -21.33 -3.49
C VAL A 179 -13.80 -21.17 -4.80
N ILE A 180 -13.23 -20.53 -5.82
CA ILE A 180 -13.91 -20.32 -7.10
C ILE A 180 -14.12 -21.63 -7.86
N LYS A 181 -13.14 -22.55 -7.84
CA LYS A 181 -13.29 -23.89 -8.41
C LYS A 181 -14.46 -24.64 -7.75
N SER A 182 -14.58 -24.55 -6.43
CA SER A 182 -15.67 -25.18 -5.66
C SER A 182 -17.03 -24.59 -6.00
N ILE A 183 -17.15 -23.25 -6.04
CA ILE A 183 -18.40 -22.56 -6.44
C ILE A 183 -18.80 -22.96 -7.87
N THR A 184 -17.84 -22.97 -8.79
CA THR A 184 -18.05 -23.36 -10.19
C THR A 184 -18.55 -24.80 -10.29
N GLY A 185 -17.97 -25.73 -9.51
CA GLY A 185 -18.41 -27.12 -9.44
C GLY A 185 -19.88 -27.26 -9.02
N ILE A 186 -20.32 -26.49 -8.03
CA ILE A 186 -21.72 -26.46 -7.59
C ILE A 186 -22.63 -25.90 -8.70
N LEU A 187 -22.21 -24.81 -9.35
CA LEU A 187 -23.01 -24.13 -10.37
C LEU A 187 -23.16 -24.95 -11.65
N LYS A 188 -22.18 -25.77 -12.04
CA LYS A 188 -22.29 -26.67 -13.20
C LYS A 188 -23.46 -27.66 -13.11
N ASN A 189 -23.93 -27.96 -11.90
CA ASN A 189 -25.05 -28.87 -11.66
C ASN A 189 -26.42 -28.18 -11.72
N LYS A 190 -26.47 -26.87 -11.95
CA LYS A 190 -27.73 -26.10 -12.03
C LYS A 190 -28.19 -25.98 -13.49
N VAL A 191 -29.49 -26.15 -13.70
CA VAL A 191 -30.12 -26.06 -15.02
C VAL A 191 -29.96 -24.64 -15.58
N GLY A 192 -29.44 -24.53 -16.80
CA GLY A 192 -29.27 -23.25 -17.50
C GLY A 192 -27.89 -22.60 -17.34
N ILE A 193 -27.01 -23.16 -16.51
CA ILE A 193 -25.65 -22.63 -16.25
C ILE A 193 -24.56 -23.71 -16.27
N GLN A 194 -24.81 -24.86 -16.92
CA GLN A 194 -23.89 -25.99 -16.96
C GLN A 194 -22.54 -25.68 -17.64
N GLY A 195 -22.50 -24.67 -18.51
CA GLY A 195 -21.29 -24.21 -19.21
C GLY A 195 -20.43 -23.21 -18.41
N VAL A 196 -20.76 -22.92 -17.16
CA VAL A 196 -20.04 -21.94 -16.34
C VAL A 196 -18.57 -22.34 -16.14
N GLN A 197 -17.67 -21.37 -16.27
CA GLN A 197 -16.22 -21.51 -16.07
C GLN A 197 -15.80 -20.72 -14.83
N PRO A 198 -14.65 -21.07 -14.20
CA PRO A 198 -14.09 -20.32 -13.08
C PRO A 198 -13.98 -18.82 -13.34
N SER A 199 -13.57 -18.44 -14.55
CA SER A 199 -13.48 -17.03 -14.97
C SER A 199 -14.83 -16.31 -14.90
N HIS A 200 -15.92 -16.94 -15.35
CA HIS A 200 -17.26 -16.35 -15.27
C HIS A 200 -17.70 -16.08 -13.83
N VAL A 201 -17.32 -16.96 -12.89
CA VAL A 201 -17.65 -16.80 -11.46
C VAL A 201 -16.77 -15.72 -10.83
N ALA A 202 -15.46 -15.73 -11.12
CA ALA A 202 -14.55 -14.70 -10.62
C ALA A 202 -14.93 -13.30 -11.13
N ASP A 203 -15.31 -13.20 -12.40
CA ASP A 203 -15.77 -11.95 -13.01
C ASP A 203 -17.06 -11.43 -12.38
N TYR A 204 -17.95 -12.30 -11.88
CA TYR A 204 -19.15 -11.90 -11.14
C TYR A 204 -18.81 -11.17 -9.82
N PHE A 205 -17.75 -11.60 -9.14
CA PHE A 205 -17.28 -10.98 -7.89
C PHE A 205 -16.31 -9.80 -8.11
N ARG A 206 -15.92 -9.53 -9.37
CA ARG A 206 -15.19 -8.31 -9.69
C ARG A 206 -16.16 -7.14 -9.67
N PRO A 207 -15.79 -6.01 -9.04
CA PRO A 207 -16.62 -4.81 -9.13
C PRO A 207 -16.83 -4.47 -10.61
N PRO A 208 -18.06 -4.08 -11.01
CA PRO A 208 -18.30 -3.68 -12.38
C PRO A 208 -17.31 -2.58 -12.72
N LYS A 209 -16.52 -2.76 -13.80
CA LYS A 209 -15.78 -1.66 -14.39
C LYS A 209 -16.81 -0.57 -14.60
N LYS A 210 -16.72 0.57 -13.89
CA LYS A 210 -17.53 1.74 -14.19
C LYS A 210 -17.34 1.95 -15.69
N GLN A 211 -18.38 1.65 -16.47
CA GLN A 211 -18.38 1.96 -17.89
C GLN A 211 -18.30 3.47 -17.92
N THR A 212 -17.13 4.00 -18.22
CA THR A 212 -16.97 5.37 -18.63
C THR A 212 -17.79 5.47 -19.90
N THR A 213 -19.05 5.87 -19.77
CA THR A 213 -19.94 6.15 -20.90
C THR A 213 -19.30 7.31 -21.62
N THR A 214 -18.47 7.02 -22.61
CA THR A 214 -18.03 7.99 -23.60
C THR A 214 -19.25 8.36 -24.43
N GLU A 215 -20.06 9.27 -23.91
CA GLU A 215 -20.83 10.15 -24.79
C GLU A 215 -19.83 10.91 -25.67
N PRO A 216 -20.09 11.05 -26.98
CA PRO A 216 -19.26 11.86 -27.87
C PRO A 216 -19.46 13.34 -27.50
N SER A 217 -18.74 13.77 -26.48
CA SER A 217 -18.70 15.16 -26.05
C SER A 217 -17.74 15.90 -26.97
N ILE A 218 -18.32 16.74 -27.84
CA ILE A 218 -17.61 17.81 -28.55
C ILE A 218 -17.24 18.84 -27.48
N VAL A 219 -16.15 18.59 -26.76
CA VAL A 219 -15.53 19.55 -25.86
C VAL A 219 -14.07 19.61 -26.22
N ALA A 220 -13.61 20.83 -26.50
CA ALA A 220 -12.24 21.15 -26.83
C ALA A 220 -11.26 20.54 -25.81
N PRO A 221 -10.05 20.13 -26.23
CA PRO A 221 -9.07 19.51 -25.35
C PRO A 221 -8.78 20.46 -24.20
N THR A 222 -9.20 20.06 -23.01
CA THR A 222 -8.78 20.70 -21.77
C THR A 222 -7.53 19.94 -21.34
N PRO A 223 -6.38 20.61 -21.11
CA PRO A 223 -5.12 19.94 -20.83
C PRO A 223 -5.23 19.10 -19.56
N ASP A 224 -4.62 17.92 -19.58
CA ASP A 224 -4.42 17.06 -18.42
C ASP A 224 -3.98 17.89 -17.22
N GLU A 225 -4.72 17.73 -16.12
CA GLU A 225 -4.34 18.30 -14.83
C GLU A 225 -3.15 17.49 -14.31
N GLU A 226 -1.97 17.81 -14.84
CA GLU A 226 -0.67 17.35 -14.35
C GLU A 226 -0.61 17.63 -12.85
N THR A 227 -0.67 16.56 -12.06
CA THR A 227 -0.20 16.62 -10.67
C THR A 227 1.23 17.14 -10.74
N PRO A 228 1.59 18.21 -10.00
CA PRO A 228 2.92 18.81 -10.10
C PRO A 228 3.98 17.72 -9.98
N PRO A 229 4.94 17.62 -10.91
CA PRO A 229 5.91 16.53 -10.90
C PRO A 229 6.61 16.52 -9.54
N GLU A 230 6.47 15.42 -8.81
CA GLU A 230 7.21 15.22 -7.59
C GLU A 230 8.70 15.37 -7.90
N LYS A 231 9.33 16.37 -7.28
CA LYS A 231 10.73 16.70 -7.53
C LYS A 231 11.58 15.44 -7.31
N ASN A 232 12.39 15.08 -8.31
CA ASN A 232 13.36 13.99 -8.30
C ASN A 232 12.79 12.56 -8.48
N THR A 233 11.58 12.43 -9.00
CA THR A 233 11.00 11.15 -9.40
C THR A 233 11.09 10.99 -10.92
N PHE A 234 11.53 9.82 -11.39
CA PHE A 234 11.70 9.52 -12.81
C PHE A 234 11.07 8.17 -13.15
N THR A 235 10.40 8.03 -14.30
CA THR A 235 9.96 6.71 -14.78
C THR A 235 11.13 5.84 -15.21
N LEU A 236 10.95 4.51 -15.33
CA LEU A 236 12.01 3.66 -15.88
C LEU A 236 12.37 4.05 -17.32
N SER A 237 11.42 4.54 -18.13
CA SER A 237 11.72 5.03 -19.49
C SER A 237 12.57 6.30 -19.45
N GLU A 238 12.24 7.26 -18.59
CA GLU A 238 13.06 8.47 -18.42
C GLU A 238 14.47 8.11 -17.93
N LEU A 239 14.56 7.18 -16.97
CA LEU A 239 15.84 6.65 -16.51
C LEU A 239 16.60 5.93 -17.61
N TYR A 240 15.92 5.24 -18.51
CA TYR A 240 16.54 4.59 -19.66
C TYR A 240 17.19 5.63 -20.57
N GLU A 241 16.52 6.75 -20.84
CA GLU A 241 17.07 7.84 -21.65
C GLU A 241 18.32 8.46 -21.01
N ILE A 242 18.32 8.66 -19.68
CA ILE A 242 19.47 9.26 -18.97
C ILE A 242 20.45 8.24 -18.38
N ARG A 243 20.35 6.95 -18.71
CA ARG A 243 21.02 5.83 -18.02
C ARG A 243 22.53 5.96 -17.84
N LYS A 244 23.22 6.59 -18.80
CA LYS A 244 24.67 6.84 -18.74
C LYS A 244 25.08 7.85 -17.65
N ARG A 245 24.13 8.60 -17.10
CA ARG A 245 24.32 9.63 -16.06
C ARG A 245 23.89 9.18 -14.67
N LEU A 246 23.48 7.91 -14.52
CA LEU A 246 23.01 7.36 -13.25
C LEU A 246 24.15 6.91 -12.31
N ALA A 247 25.41 7.00 -12.76
CA ALA A 247 26.55 6.69 -11.92
C ALA A 247 26.62 7.63 -10.71
N GLY A 248 26.69 7.08 -9.51
CA GLY A 248 26.77 7.84 -8.26
C GLY A 248 25.44 8.44 -7.78
N THR A 249 24.32 8.16 -8.44
CA THR A 249 23.00 8.51 -7.91
C THR A 249 22.60 7.56 -6.79
N GLN A 250 21.71 8.05 -5.92
CA GLN A 250 21.22 7.28 -4.78
C GLN A 250 19.70 7.19 -4.86
N PRO A 251 19.15 6.05 -5.33
CA PRO A 251 17.71 5.83 -5.26
C PRO A 251 17.30 5.75 -3.79
N ALA A 252 16.05 6.13 -3.53
CA ALA A 252 15.45 6.15 -2.20
C ALA A 252 14.21 5.27 -2.14
N GLU A 253 13.42 5.28 -3.22
CA GLU A 253 12.10 4.65 -3.27
C GLU A 253 11.81 4.25 -4.73
N VAL A 254 11.18 3.09 -4.92
CA VAL A 254 10.63 2.64 -6.21
C VAL A 254 9.12 2.52 -6.08
N PHE A 255 8.37 3.07 -7.04
CA PHE A 255 6.93 3.00 -7.16
C PHE A 255 6.56 2.07 -8.30
N PHE A 256 5.47 1.32 -8.11
CA PHE A 256 5.01 0.30 -9.04
C PHE A 256 3.72 0.72 -9.77
N PRO A 257 3.36 0.05 -10.89
CA PRO A 257 2.18 0.40 -11.69
C PRO A 257 0.84 0.35 -10.94
N ASP A 258 0.75 -0.44 -9.86
CA ASP A 258 -0.46 -0.57 -9.04
C ASP A 258 -0.54 0.44 -7.89
N GLY A 259 0.40 1.38 -7.82
CA GLY A 259 0.46 2.41 -6.78
C GLY A 259 1.24 2.01 -5.53
N SER A 260 1.61 0.73 -5.38
CA SER A 260 2.51 0.32 -4.28
C SER A 260 3.92 0.89 -4.47
N ASN A 261 4.73 0.86 -3.41
CA ASN A 261 6.13 1.30 -3.44
C ASN A 261 7.01 0.46 -2.51
N ALA A 262 8.33 0.61 -2.64
CA ALA A 262 9.32 -0.01 -1.77
C ALA A 262 10.51 0.92 -1.55
N ASP A 263 11.02 0.97 -0.32
CA ASP A 263 12.27 1.64 0.01
C ASP A 263 13.46 0.93 -0.63
N VAL A 264 14.37 1.70 -1.21
CA VAL A 264 15.59 1.20 -1.86
C VAL A 264 16.78 2.07 -1.47
N ARG A 265 17.96 1.47 -1.30
CA ARG A 265 19.20 2.22 -0.99
C ARG A 265 20.19 2.19 -2.13
N TYR A 266 20.14 1.13 -2.94
CA TYR A 266 21.06 0.86 -4.03
C TYR A 266 20.30 0.44 -5.29
N TRP A 267 20.96 0.56 -6.45
CA TRP A 267 20.39 0.12 -7.72
C TRP A 267 20.03 -1.37 -7.75
N ARG A 268 20.81 -2.22 -7.06
CA ARG A 268 20.48 -3.65 -6.92
C ARG A 268 19.15 -3.89 -6.20
N ASP A 269 18.80 -3.03 -5.25
CA ASP A 269 17.56 -3.15 -4.50
C ASP A 269 16.38 -2.88 -5.43
N ILE A 270 16.50 -1.92 -6.36
CA ILE A 270 15.48 -1.69 -7.39
C ILE A 270 15.29 -2.94 -8.26
N ALA A 271 16.38 -3.57 -8.70
CA ALA A 271 16.29 -4.79 -9.50
C ALA A 271 15.56 -5.90 -8.74
N GLU A 272 15.90 -6.12 -7.48
CA GLU A 272 15.24 -7.10 -6.62
C GLU A 272 13.75 -6.79 -6.44
N GLN A 273 13.42 -5.54 -6.12
CA GLN A 273 12.05 -5.11 -5.82
C GLN A 273 11.14 -5.17 -7.06
N VAL A 274 11.63 -4.78 -8.24
CA VAL A 274 10.86 -4.90 -9.48
C VAL A 274 10.64 -6.38 -9.86
N VAL A 275 11.66 -7.22 -9.72
CA VAL A 275 11.50 -8.67 -9.95
C VAL A 275 10.53 -9.29 -8.94
N ARG A 276 10.61 -8.92 -7.67
CA ARG A 276 9.67 -9.35 -6.63
C ARG A 276 8.24 -8.95 -6.97
N TRP A 277 8.01 -7.72 -7.41
CA TRP A 277 6.69 -7.24 -7.82
C TRP A 277 6.11 -8.09 -8.96
N PHE A 278 6.91 -8.44 -9.98
CA PHE A 278 6.48 -9.36 -11.04
C PHE A 278 6.27 -10.79 -10.54
N ALA A 279 7.14 -11.29 -9.66
CA ALA A 279 7.07 -12.65 -9.11
C ALA A 279 5.81 -12.89 -8.26
N GLU A 280 5.41 -11.92 -7.45
CA GLU A 280 4.18 -11.96 -6.64
C GLU A 280 2.90 -12.02 -7.49
N ARG A 281 2.99 -11.60 -8.75
CA ARG A 281 1.86 -11.55 -9.70
C ARG A 281 1.88 -12.69 -10.70
N ASP A 282 2.83 -13.63 -10.58
CA ASP A 282 3.07 -14.70 -11.56
C ASP A 282 3.26 -14.14 -12.98
N ARG A 283 3.98 -13.02 -13.08
CA ARG A 283 4.22 -12.30 -14.35
C ARG A 283 5.69 -12.28 -14.76
N LEU A 284 6.52 -13.15 -14.20
CA LEU A 284 7.90 -13.28 -14.67
C LEU A 284 7.93 -13.92 -16.07
N PRO A 285 8.91 -13.55 -16.91
CA PRO A 285 9.14 -14.25 -18.17
C PRO A 285 9.60 -15.68 -17.91
N GLU A 286 9.58 -16.51 -18.96
CA GLU A 286 10.13 -17.87 -18.86
C GLU A 286 11.58 -17.84 -18.37
N LEU A 287 11.86 -18.69 -17.38
CA LEU A 287 13.20 -18.84 -16.86
C LEU A 287 13.97 -19.90 -17.67
N PRO A 288 15.26 -19.66 -17.94
CA PRO A 288 16.04 -18.54 -17.41
C PRO A 288 16.04 -17.35 -18.41
N PHE A 289 16.05 -16.12 -17.91
CA PHE A 289 15.86 -14.89 -18.71
C PHE A 289 17.16 -14.08 -18.83
N GLU A 290 17.57 -13.75 -20.05
CA GLU A 290 18.83 -13.03 -20.34
C GLU A 290 18.74 -11.50 -20.05
N GLY A 291 17.55 -10.90 -20.20
CA GLY A 291 17.37 -9.44 -20.17
C GLY A 291 17.96 -8.75 -21.40
N PHE A 292 18.58 -7.58 -21.24
CA PHE A 292 19.03 -6.77 -22.40
C PHE A 292 20.32 -7.29 -23.08
N GLN A 293 21.15 -8.04 -22.35
CA GLN A 293 22.40 -8.55 -22.91
C GLN A 293 22.18 -9.93 -23.51
N HIS A 294 22.37 -10.03 -24.83
CA HIS A 294 22.51 -11.33 -25.48
C HIS A 294 23.86 -11.94 -25.11
N GLY A 295 23.88 -13.15 -24.55
CA GLY A 295 25.15 -13.83 -24.30
C GLY A 295 25.12 -14.96 -23.27
N LYS A 296 26.21 -15.02 -22.49
CA LYS A 296 26.46 -16.05 -21.48
C LYS A 296 26.12 -15.55 -20.06
N ARG A 297 25.17 -14.63 -19.89
CA ARG A 297 24.74 -14.22 -18.55
C ARG A 297 23.22 -14.15 -18.50
N TRP A 298 22.69 -14.54 -17.35
CA TRP A 298 21.27 -14.57 -17.05
C TRP A 298 21.01 -13.43 -16.12
N PHE A 299 20.00 -12.63 -16.43
CA PHE A 299 19.47 -11.68 -15.48
C PHE A 299 18.63 -12.40 -14.43
N LEU A 300 17.77 -13.34 -14.86
CA LEU A 300 16.96 -14.17 -13.98
C LEU A 300 17.21 -15.66 -14.25
N ALA A 301 17.33 -16.47 -13.20
CA ALA A 301 17.47 -17.91 -13.34
C ALA A 301 16.84 -18.65 -12.13
N ALA A 302 16.42 -19.89 -12.34
CA ALA A 302 15.90 -20.75 -11.26
C ALA A 302 17.00 -21.17 -10.26
N GLU A 303 18.25 -21.19 -10.72
CA GLU A 303 19.43 -21.47 -9.92
C GLU A 303 20.47 -20.36 -10.15
N PRO A 304 21.40 -20.09 -9.21
CA PRO A 304 22.34 -18.97 -9.30
C PRO A 304 23.53 -19.27 -10.24
N PHE A 305 23.24 -19.81 -11.43
CA PHE A 305 24.21 -20.21 -12.44
C PHE A 305 23.84 -19.64 -13.82
N HIS A 306 24.86 -19.42 -14.63
CA HIS A 306 24.76 -19.00 -16.02
C HIS A 306 24.86 -20.22 -16.99
N LYS A 307 24.47 -20.15 -18.29
CA LYS A 307 24.65 -21.19 -19.37
C LYS A 307 26.00 -21.85 -19.30
N ASN A 308 27.04 -21.05 -19.10
CA ASN A 308 28.42 -21.53 -19.15
C ASN A 308 28.80 -22.30 -17.88
N GLY A 309 27.89 -22.47 -16.93
CA GLY A 309 28.10 -23.12 -15.64
C GLY A 309 28.76 -22.21 -14.60
N GLU A 310 29.09 -20.95 -14.95
CA GLU A 310 29.62 -20.00 -13.98
C GLU A 310 28.52 -19.55 -13.01
N LYS A 311 28.90 -19.32 -11.75
CA LYS A 311 27.97 -18.76 -10.76
C LYS A 311 27.68 -17.30 -11.07
N MET A 312 26.46 -16.87 -10.73
CA MET A 312 26.13 -15.45 -10.61
C MET A 312 27.10 -14.79 -9.62
N LEU A 313 27.50 -13.55 -9.92
CA LEU A 313 28.48 -12.78 -9.15
C LEU A 313 27.88 -12.20 -7.87
N ALA A 314 26.64 -11.69 -7.93
CA ALA A 314 25.88 -11.24 -6.78
C ALA A 314 24.40 -11.62 -6.93
N PRO A 315 24.05 -12.92 -6.76
CA PRO A 315 22.67 -13.36 -6.87
C PRO A 315 21.85 -12.83 -5.68
N ALA A 316 20.77 -12.10 -5.97
CA ALA A 316 19.70 -11.84 -5.01
C ALA A 316 18.63 -12.94 -5.16
N HIS A 317 18.22 -13.55 -4.05
CA HIS A 317 17.19 -14.57 -4.05
C HIS A 317 15.83 -13.93 -3.76
N VAL A 318 14.91 -14.05 -4.72
CA VAL A 318 13.52 -13.60 -4.59
C VAL A 318 12.65 -14.84 -4.45
N ASP A 319 12.13 -15.04 -3.25
CA ASP A 319 11.14 -16.06 -2.92
C ASP A 319 9.85 -15.37 -2.48
N THR A 320 8.76 -15.66 -3.20
CA THR A 320 7.41 -15.14 -2.90
C THR A 320 6.47 -16.23 -2.40
N GLY A 321 6.97 -17.47 -2.22
CA GLY A 321 6.14 -18.66 -2.00
C GLY A 321 5.38 -19.15 -3.24
N ILE A 322 5.26 -18.31 -4.28
CA ILE A 322 4.70 -18.66 -5.60
C ILE A 322 5.84 -19.03 -6.55
N VAL A 323 6.87 -18.20 -6.61
CA VAL A 323 8.05 -18.38 -7.44
C VAL A 323 9.30 -18.16 -6.60
N SER A 324 10.31 -18.99 -6.85
CA SER A 324 11.67 -18.82 -6.34
C SER A 324 12.61 -18.58 -7.52
N VAL A 325 13.23 -17.40 -7.56
CA VAL A 325 14.11 -16.97 -8.65
C VAL A 325 15.36 -16.26 -8.12
N TYR A 326 16.47 -16.41 -8.82
CA TYR A 326 17.70 -15.67 -8.58
C TYR A 326 17.85 -14.54 -9.59
N VAL A 327 18.20 -13.35 -9.10
CA VAL A 327 18.44 -12.13 -9.88
C VAL A 327 19.93 -11.81 -9.82
N GLU A 328 20.60 -11.69 -10.97
CA GLU A 328 21.97 -11.18 -10.99
C GLU A 328 21.97 -9.67 -10.72
N THR A 329 22.59 -9.26 -9.62
CA THR A 329 22.62 -7.84 -9.20
C THR A 329 24.00 -7.19 -9.33
N TYR A 330 25.03 -7.92 -9.79
CA TYR A 330 26.36 -7.38 -10.05
C TYR A 330 26.42 -6.58 -11.36
N HIS A 331 25.66 -5.49 -11.41
CA HIS A 331 25.51 -4.64 -12.58
C HIS A 331 25.62 -3.15 -12.21
N SER A 332 26.07 -2.34 -13.17
CA SER A 332 25.99 -0.88 -13.06
C SER A 332 24.54 -0.41 -13.11
N ALA A 333 24.29 0.82 -12.65
CA ALA A 333 22.98 1.48 -12.78
C ALA A 333 22.44 1.45 -14.23
N ASP A 334 23.29 1.75 -15.22
CA ASP A 334 22.96 1.66 -16.64
C ASP A 334 22.45 0.27 -17.02
N ASN A 335 23.20 -0.78 -16.66
CA ASN A 335 22.82 -2.15 -16.99
C ASN A 335 21.54 -2.58 -16.26
N ILE A 336 21.36 -2.21 -15.00
CA ILE A 336 20.15 -2.52 -14.24
C ILE A 336 18.92 -1.93 -14.91
N VAL A 337 18.95 -0.64 -15.28
CA VAL A 337 17.81 0.00 -15.96
C VAL A 337 17.49 -0.69 -17.29
N ARG A 338 18.49 -1.08 -18.08
CA ARG A 338 18.27 -1.83 -19.32
C ARG A 338 17.68 -3.22 -19.09
N HIS A 339 18.15 -3.94 -18.08
CA HIS A 339 17.58 -5.24 -17.72
C HIS A 339 16.13 -5.12 -17.30
N LEU A 340 15.79 -4.08 -16.53
CA LEU A 340 14.42 -3.82 -16.11
C LEU A 340 13.51 -3.38 -17.27
N GLU A 341 13.99 -2.52 -18.17
CA GLU A 341 13.25 -2.16 -19.38
C GLU A 341 12.98 -3.40 -20.27
N SER A 342 14.00 -4.24 -20.48
CA SER A 342 13.86 -5.50 -21.21
C SER A 342 12.90 -6.48 -20.50
N LEU A 343 12.91 -6.52 -19.18
CA LEU A 343 11.96 -7.32 -18.39
C LEU A 343 10.52 -6.83 -18.58
N CYS A 344 10.28 -5.52 -18.43
CA CYS A 344 8.99 -4.89 -18.67
C CYS A 344 8.46 -5.18 -20.08
N GLN A 345 9.32 -5.08 -21.09
CA GLN A 345 8.96 -5.42 -22.47
C GLN A 345 8.60 -6.90 -22.65
N ALA A 346 9.34 -7.82 -22.04
CA ALA A 346 9.10 -9.25 -22.15
C ALA A 346 7.75 -9.68 -21.54
N VAL A 347 7.27 -8.96 -20.53
CA VAL A 347 6.04 -9.26 -19.78
C VAL A 347 4.85 -8.36 -20.18
N GLY A 348 5.05 -7.49 -21.17
CA GLY A 348 4.04 -6.57 -21.70
C GLY A 348 3.63 -5.47 -20.72
N GLU A 349 4.47 -5.12 -19.75
CA GLU A 349 4.20 -4.04 -18.79
C GLU A 349 4.86 -2.73 -19.26
N PRO A 350 4.16 -1.59 -19.30
CA PRO A 350 4.77 -0.31 -19.66
C PRO A 350 5.83 0.11 -18.63
N PRO A 351 7.08 0.41 -19.03
CA PRO A 351 8.12 0.87 -18.11
C PRO A 351 7.75 2.21 -17.43
N ASP A 352 6.87 3.01 -18.01
CA ASP A 352 6.37 4.26 -17.42
C ASP A 352 5.58 4.07 -16.13
N GLY A 353 5.02 2.88 -15.91
CA GLY A 353 4.31 2.54 -14.67
C GLY A 353 5.24 2.41 -13.46
N PHE A 354 6.54 2.22 -13.69
CA PHE A 354 7.54 2.13 -12.63
C PHE A 354 8.26 3.47 -12.49
N ARG A 355 8.30 4.01 -11.28
CA ARG A 355 8.98 5.28 -11.00
C ARG A 355 10.02 5.10 -9.90
N VAL A 356 11.12 5.82 -9.99
CA VAL A 356 12.19 5.80 -9.00
C VAL A 356 12.43 7.21 -8.52
N LYS A 357 12.38 7.38 -7.21
CA LYS A 357 12.68 8.64 -6.54
C LYS A 357 14.08 8.60 -5.97
N PHE A 358 14.78 9.71 -6.15
CA PHE A 358 16.17 9.85 -5.74
C PHE A 358 16.30 10.76 -4.52
N SER A 359 17.18 10.37 -3.58
CA SER A 359 17.61 11.26 -2.49
C SER A 359 18.37 12.49 -3.03
N ARG A 360 19.08 12.31 -4.16
CA ARG A 360 19.75 13.37 -4.92
C ARG A 360 19.46 13.14 -6.40
N PRO A 361 18.82 14.08 -7.10
CA PRO A 361 18.47 13.87 -8.49
C PRO A 361 19.72 13.65 -9.35
N PRO A 362 19.62 12.83 -10.42
CA PRO A 362 20.65 12.80 -11.46
C PRO A 362 20.85 14.21 -12.02
N ALA A 363 22.08 14.54 -12.42
CA ALA A 363 22.36 15.81 -13.07
C ALA A 363 21.63 15.88 -14.42
N VAL A 364 20.46 16.50 -14.42
CA VAL A 364 19.76 16.89 -15.63
C VAL A 364 20.25 18.28 -15.97
N GLU A 365 21.01 18.43 -17.07
CA GLU A 365 21.28 19.76 -17.62
C GLU A 365 19.92 20.41 -17.91
N ARG A 366 19.58 21.46 -17.17
CA ARG A 366 18.49 22.34 -17.58
C ARG A 366 18.91 22.91 -18.93
N ASN A 367 18.22 22.48 -19.98
CA ASN A 367 18.38 23.08 -21.28
C ASN A 367 18.13 24.59 -21.12
N PRO A 368 19.08 25.49 -21.44
CA PRO A 368 18.98 26.91 -21.09
C PRO A 368 17.99 27.70 -21.97
N GLN A 369 16.91 27.07 -22.44
CA GLN A 369 15.85 27.70 -23.22
C GLN A 369 14.49 27.12 -22.82
N SER A 370 13.90 27.68 -21.76
CA SER A 370 12.47 27.68 -21.46
C SER A 370 12.15 28.89 -20.60
#